data_AF-A0A7X0LSU6-F1
#
_entry.id   AF-A0A7X0LSU6-F1
#
_cell.length_a   1.000
_cell.length_b   1.000
_cell.length_c   1.000
_cell.angle_alpha   90.00
_cell.angle_beta   90.00
_cell.angle_gamma   90.00
#
_symmetry.space_group_name_H-M   'P 1'
#
loop_
_entity.id
_entity.type
_entity.pdbx_description
1 polymer ?
#
loop_
_entity_poly.entity_id
_entity_poly.type
_entity_poly.pdbx_seq_one_letter_code
_entity_poly.pdbx_strand_id
1 'polypeptide(L)'
;MEIRLRLESVMEGVLVTGTVRAAAEGECVRCLEPVQLKVAADFQEMFSYPDADDRGRAKAEPGDDAEDDEDTLFLEDGLFDLEPVLRDAVVLALPMQPVCREDCAGMCSQCGISLNENPDHHHDAVDIRWAALQGLVETGQVDEKDNVHDAGTGVDEKQEK
;
A
#
# COMPACT_ATOMS: atom_id res chain seq x y z
N MET A 1 -11.69 -12.09 17.52
CA MET A 1 -10.59 -11.28 18.10
C MET A 1 -10.17 -11.91 19.41
N GLU A 2 -8.87 -11.98 19.69
CA GLU A 2 -8.28 -12.47 20.93
C GLU A 2 -7.36 -11.38 21.47
N ILE A 3 -7.42 -11.09 22.77
CA ILE A 3 -6.54 -10.13 23.44
C ILE A 3 -5.95 -10.83 24.66
N ARG A 4 -4.63 -10.74 24.83
CA ARG A 4 -3.94 -11.15 26.06
C ARG A 4 -3.37 -9.92 26.71
N LEU A 5 -3.62 -9.77 28.00
CA LEU A 5 -3.20 -8.62 28.79
C LEU A 5 -2.41 -9.06 30.00
N ARG A 6 -1.41 -8.26 30.37
CA ARG A 6 -0.76 -8.25 31.68
C ARG A 6 -0.92 -6.86 32.27
N LEU A 7 -1.43 -6.80 33.49
CA LEU A 7 -1.66 -5.56 34.21
C LEU A 7 -0.74 -5.50 35.42
N GLU A 8 -0.02 -4.39 35.55
CA GLU A 8 0.93 -4.17 36.64
C GLU A 8 0.60 -2.83 37.29
N SER A 9 0.21 -2.86 38.57
CA SER A 9 -0.02 -1.63 39.34
C SER A 9 1.32 -1.00 39.70
N VAL A 10 1.46 0.28 39.39
CA VAL A 10 2.63 1.12 39.69
C VAL A 10 2.19 2.38 40.45
N MET A 11 3.13 3.20 40.90
CA MET A 11 2.79 4.37 41.72
C MET A 11 1.91 5.41 41.01
N GLU A 12 2.13 5.59 39.71
CA GLU A 12 1.48 6.62 38.90
C GLU A 12 0.23 6.11 38.18
N GLY A 13 -0.02 4.78 38.18
CA GLY A 13 -1.08 4.19 37.38
C GLY A 13 -1.02 2.67 37.25
N VAL A 14 -1.49 2.16 36.12
CA VAL A 14 -1.44 0.75 35.73
C VAL A 14 -0.74 0.62 34.39
N LEU A 15 0.37 -0.12 34.35
CA LEU A 15 1.02 -0.49 33.11
C LEU A 15 0.26 -1.66 32.49
N VAL A 16 -0.28 -1.45 31.30
CA VAL A 16 -1.02 -2.46 30.53
C VAL A 16 -0.16 -2.90 29.36
N THR A 17 0.32 -4.14 29.42
CA THR A 17 1.03 -4.78 28.30
C THR A 17 0.10 -5.78 27.64
N GLY A 18 0.00 -5.77 26.32
CA GLY A 18 -0.90 -6.67 25.62
C GLY A 18 -0.45 -7.11 24.24
N THR A 19 -1.04 -8.22 23.80
CA THR A 19 -1.01 -8.68 22.42
C THR A 19 -2.43 -8.85 21.92
N VAL A 20 -2.76 -8.23 20.80
CA VAL A 20 -4.04 -8.41 20.09
C VAL A 20 -3.82 -9.28 18.86
N ARG A 21 -4.76 -10.20 18.62
CA ARG A 21 -4.88 -10.97 17.37
C ARG A 21 -6.29 -10.83 16.81
N ALA A 22 -6.39 -10.37 15.58
CA ALA A 22 -7.67 -10.15 14.91
C ALA A 22 -7.61 -10.55 13.43
N ALA A 23 -8.79 -10.63 12.82
CA ALA A 23 -8.93 -10.67 11.37
C ALA A 23 -9.41 -9.29 10.92
N ALA A 24 -8.72 -8.72 9.94
CA ALA A 24 -9.10 -7.47 9.29
C ALA A 24 -9.67 -7.80 7.91
N GLU A 25 -10.74 -7.10 7.54
CA GLU A 25 -11.39 -7.19 6.24
C GLU A 25 -11.12 -5.90 5.47
N GLY A 26 -10.88 -6.01 4.16
CA GLY A 26 -10.63 -4.88 3.29
C GLY A 26 -10.69 -5.29 1.82
N GLU A 27 -10.13 -4.46 0.96
CA GLU A 27 -10.12 -4.68 -0.49
C GLU A 27 -8.69 -4.69 -1.03
N CYS A 28 -8.46 -5.50 -2.06
CA CYS A 28 -7.19 -5.54 -2.77
C CYS A 28 -6.96 -4.22 -3.50
N VAL A 29 -5.78 -3.60 -3.29
CA VAL A 29 -5.45 -2.32 -3.94
C VAL A 29 -5.32 -2.41 -5.47
N ARG A 30 -5.20 -3.64 -6.02
CA ARG A 30 -5.02 -3.86 -7.46
C ARG A 30 -6.33 -4.17 -8.18
N CYS A 31 -7.21 -4.98 -7.59
CA CYS A 31 -8.42 -5.48 -8.26
C CYS A 31 -9.72 -5.26 -7.49
N LEU A 32 -9.67 -4.63 -6.31
CA LEU A 32 -10.81 -4.39 -5.42
C LEU A 32 -11.53 -5.65 -4.93
N GLU A 33 -10.97 -6.85 -5.17
CA GLU A 33 -11.50 -8.08 -4.59
C GLU A 33 -11.34 -8.06 -3.06
N PRO A 34 -12.29 -8.61 -2.29
CA PRO A 34 -12.20 -8.70 -0.84
C PRO A 34 -10.94 -9.44 -0.38
N VAL A 35 -10.31 -8.94 0.68
CA VAL A 35 -9.17 -9.57 1.34
C VAL A 35 -9.44 -9.77 2.81
N GLN A 36 -8.95 -10.89 3.36
CA GLN A 36 -8.96 -11.18 4.79
C GLN A 36 -7.52 -11.32 5.28
N LEU A 37 -7.15 -10.47 6.23
CA LEU A 37 -5.79 -10.39 6.76
C LEU A 37 -5.80 -10.79 8.23
N LYS A 38 -4.83 -11.61 8.63
CA LYS A 38 -4.57 -11.85 10.05
C LYS A 38 -3.64 -10.75 10.55
N VAL A 39 -4.11 -9.97 11.51
CA VAL A 39 -3.30 -8.93 12.15
C VAL A 39 -2.96 -9.36 13.57
N ALA A 40 -1.71 -9.16 13.94
CA ALA A 40 -1.24 -9.31 15.30
C ALA A 40 -0.41 -8.07 15.64
N ALA A 41 -0.72 -7.44 16.77
CA ALA A 41 0.01 -6.27 17.25
C ALA A 41 0.25 -6.41 18.75
N ASP A 42 1.42 -5.95 19.18
CA ASP A 42 1.77 -5.83 20.58
C ASP A 42 1.66 -4.34 20.96
N PHE A 43 1.25 -4.08 22.19
CA PHE A 43 1.14 -2.72 22.72
C PHE A 43 1.53 -2.70 24.19
N GLN A 44 1.96 -1.53 24.65
CA GLN A 44 2.29 -1.31 26.05
C GLN A 44 2.03 0.14 26.40
N GLU A 45 1.01 0.39 27.21
CA GLU A 45 0.62 1.75 27.59
C GLU A 45 0.44 1.90 29.09
N MET A 46 0.70 3.12 29.58
CA MET A 46 0.45 3.50 30.96
C MET A 46 -0.91 4.17 31.06
N PHE A 47 -1.75 3.68 31.96
CA PHE A 47 -2.98 4.37 32.33
C PHE A 47 -2.79 5.01 33.70
N SER A 48 -2.78 6.34 33.74
CA SER A 48 -2.51 7.14 34.94
C SER A 48 -3.73 7.19 35.87
N TYR A 49 -3.49 7.25 37.19
CA TYR A 49 -4.57 7.60 38.12
C TYR A 49 -4.91 9.09 37.99
N PRO A 50 -6.18 9.50 38.10
CA PRO A 50 -6.58 10.91 38.02
C PRO A 50 -5.84 11.83 39.01
N ASP A 51 -5.49 11.30 40.19
CA ASP A 51 -4.79 12.04 41.25
C ASP A 51 -3.25 11.92 41.16
N ALA A 52 -2.70 11.23 40.15
CA ALA A 52 -1.26 11.05 39.99
C ALA A 52 -0.58 12.34 39.52
N ASP A 53 -1.24 13.14 38.67
CA ASP A 53 -0.70 14.41 38.18
C ASP A 53 -0.67 15.51 39.26
N ASP A 54 -1.56 15.41 40.26
CA ASP A 54 -1.62 16.34 41.40
C ASP A 54 -0.39 16.27 42.34
N ARG A 55 0.44 15.23 42.22
CA ARG A 55 1.61 15.00 43.09
C ARG A 55 2.94 15.41 42.49
N GLY A 56 2.97 15.92 41.25
CA GLY A 56 4.23 16.18 40.54
C GLY A 56 4.20 17.28 39.50
N ARG A 57 3.05 17.61 38.90
CA ARG A 57 2.92 18.78 38.04
C ARG A 57 2.35 19.91 38.88
N ALA A 58 3.14 20.94 39.13
CA ALA A 58 2.54 22.23 39.46
C ALA A 58 1.47 22.48 38.39
N LYS A 59 0.22 22.68 38.81
CA LYS A 59 -0.88 23.10 37.94
C LYS A 59 -0.30 23.96 36.84
N ALA A 60 -0.35 23.50 35.59
CA ALA A 60 0.16 24.27 34.47
C ALA A 60 -0.34 25.71 34.65
N GLU A 61 0.59 26.64 34.83
CA GLU A 61 0.25 28.06 34.79
C GLU A 61 -0.47 28.27 33.46
N PRO A 62 -1.57 29.03 33.41
CA PRO A 62 -2.37 29.18 32.19
C PRO A 62 -1.50 29.87 31.13
N GLY A 63 -0.78 29.09 30.32
CA GLY A 63 0.29 29.57 29.44
C GLY A 63 1.38 28.56 29.10
N ASP A 64 1.59 27.47 29.86
CA ASP A 64 2.49 26.38 29.48
C ASP A 64 1.68 25.27 28.79
N ASP A 65 1.85 25.19 27.47
CA ASP A 65 1.72 24.04 26.57
C ASP A 65 0.65 23.00 26.95
N ALA A 66 -0.60 23.27 26.55
CA ALA A 66 -1.71 22.32 26.54
C ALA A 66 -1.50 21.12 25.57
N GLU A 67 -0.25 20.82 25.20
CA GLU A 67 0.14 19.73 24.30
C GLU A 67 0.48 18.43 25.08
N ASP A 68 0.79 18.50 26.39
CA ASP A 68 1.25 17.32 27.17
C ASP A 68 0.09 16.48 27.77
N ASP A 69 -1.14 17.00 27.75
CA ASP A 69 -2.33 16.31 28.29
C ASP A 69 -3.12 15.52 27.23
N GLU A 70 -2.93 15.78 25.92
CA GLU A 70 -3.74 15.14 24.87
C GLU A 70 -3.40 13.65 24.65
N ASP A 71 -2.16 13.24 24.96
CA ASP A 71 -1.68 11.87 24.76
C ASP A 71 -1.71 11.02 26.05
N THR A 72 -2.10 11.61 27.19
CA THR A 72 -2.13 10.88 28.47
C THR A 72 -3.43 10.08 28.62
N LEU A 73 -3.29 8.77 28.88
CA LEU A 73 -4.42 7.88 29.13
C LEU A 73 -4.72 7.79 30.63
N PHE A 74 -5.98 8.00 31.00
CA PHE A 74 -6.41 7.97 32.40
C PHE A 74 -7.27 6.75 32.73
N LEU A 75 -7.21 6.31 33.98
CA LEU A 75 -8.20 5.41 34.56
C LEU A 75 -9.45 6.19 34.98
N GLU A 76 -10.59 5.81 34.43
CA GLU A 76 -11.89 6.38 34.78
C GLU A 76 -12.70 5.34 35.58
N ASP A 77 -13.03 5.65 36.83
CA ASP A 77 -13.78 4.76 37.72
C ASP A 77 -13.20 3.33 37.85
N GLY A 78 -11.87 3.21 37.74
CA GLY A 78 -11.16 1.93 37.78
C GLY A 78 -11.22 1.12 36.48
N LEU A 79 -11.71 1.72 35.40
CA LEU A 79 -11.71 1.19 34.04
C LEU A 79 -10.66 1.92 33.20
N PHE A 80 -10.14 1.23 32.20
CA PHE A 80 -9.26 1.80 31.17
C PHE A 80 -9.87 1.50 29.81
N ASP A 81 -9.88 2.50 28.92
CA ASP A 81 -10.33 2.31 27.55
C ASP A 81 -9.17 1.81 26.67
N LEU A 82 -9.32 0.59 26.17
CA LEU A 82 -8.34 -0.02 25.26
C LEU A 82 -8.57 0.37 23.80
N GLU A 83 -9.70 0.97 23.45
CA GLU A 83 -10.01 1.27 22.04
C GLU A 83 -8.92 2.11 21.36
N PRO A 84 -8.44 3.23 21.93
CA PRO A 84 -7.41 4.06 21.30
C PRO A 84 -6.11 3.28 21.11
N VAL A 85 -5.66 2.62 22.18
CA VAL A 85 -4.41 1.84 22.21
C VAL A 85 -4.43 0.69 21.20
N LEU A 86 -5.55 -0.04 21.14
CA LEU A 86 -5.71 -1.14 20.19
C LEU A 86 -5.80 -0.64 18.76
N ARG A 87 -6.51 0.47 18.52
CA ARG A 87 -6.62 1.08 17.20
C ARG A 87 -5.23 1.46 16.68
N ASP A 88 -4.45 2.16 17.47
CA ASP A 88 -3.12 2.64 17.06
C ASP A 88 -2.18 1.47 16.79
N ALA A 89 -2.15 0.48 17.69
CA ALA A 89 -1.34 -0.72 17.49
C ALA A 89 -1.76 -1.52 16.24
N VAL A 90 -3.06 -1.70 16.01
CA VAL A 90 -3.57 -2.48 14.87
C VAL A 90 -3.39 -1.74 13.56
N VAL A 91 -3.71 -0.45 13.49
CA VAL A 91 -3.60 0.37 12.27
C VAL A 91 -2.16 0.38 11.78
N LEU A 92 -1.18 0.51 12.68
CA LEU A 92 0.24 0.49 12.33
C LEU A 92 0.74 -0.90 11.91
N ALA A 93 0.07 -1.97 12.33
CA ALA A 93 0.40 -3.34 11.94
C ALA A 93 -0.22 -3.77 10.60
N LEU A 94 -1.18 -3.01 10.06
CA LEU A 94 -1.81 -3.33 8.78
C LEU A 94 -0.88 -3.03 7.59
N PRO A 95 -0.89 -3.85 6.53
CA PRO A 95 -0.13 -3.56 5.32
C PRO A 95 -0.71 -2.32 4.61
N MET A 96 0.15 -1.42 4.14
CA MET A 96 -0.27 -0.24 3.37
C MET A 96 -0.90 -0.59 2.01
N GLN A 97 -0.52 -1.73 1.42
CA GLN A 97 -0.96 -2.18 0.10
C GLN A 97 -1.42 -3.64 0.15
N PRO A 98 -2.61 -3.92 0.72
CA PRO A 98 -3.13 -5.27 0.78
C PRO A 98 -3.46 -5.80 -0.63
N VAL A 99 -3.08 -7.06 -0.88
CA VAL A 99 -3.35 -7.77 -2.14
C VAL A 99 -4.07 -9.09 -1.86
N CYS A 100 -4.99 -9.48 -2.74
CA CYS A 100 -5.74 -10.74 -2.60
C CYS A 100 -4.87 -12.00 -2.83
N ARG A 101 -3.76 -11.85 -3.57
CA ARG A 101 -2.72 -12.86 -3.82
C ARG A 101 -1.46 -12.19 -4.35
N GLU A 102 -0.33 -12.90 -4.28
CA GLU A 102 1.00 -12.38 -4.65
C GLU A 102 1.10 -11.95 -6.12
N ASP A 103 0.44 -12.68 -7.01
CA ASP A 103 0.48 -12.51 -8.48
C ASP A 103 -0.75 -11.77 -9.04
N CYS A 104 -1.48 -11.01 -8.21
CA CYS A 104 -2.65 -10.27 -8.66
C CYS A 104 -2.27 -9.23 -9.75
N ALA A 105 -2.77 -9.43 -10.97
CA ALA A 105 -2.55 -8.55 -12.12
C ALA A 105 -3.36 -7.24 -12.03
N GLY A 106 -4.43 -7.23 -11.23
CA GLY A 106 -5.23 -6.04 -10.97
C GLY A 106 -6.29 -5.76 -12.02
N MET A 107 -6.73 -4.49 -12.06
CA MET A 107 -7.68 -3.96 -13.03
C MET A 107 -6.97 -3.11 -14.09
N CYS A 108 -7.50 -3.13 -15.30
CA CYS A 108 -7.07 -2.23 -16.36
C CYS A 108 -7.40 -0.78 -15.97
N SER A 109 -6.38 0.09 -15.93
CA SER A 109 -6.53 1.50 -15.52
C SER A 109 -7.35 2.34 -16.50
N GLN A 110 -7.67 1.82 -17.68
CA GLN A 110 -8.45 2.52 -18.70
C GLN A 110 -9.93 2.13 -18.71
N CYS A 111 -10.26 0.85 -18.55
CA CYS A 111 -11.63 0.35 -18.69
C CYS A 111 -12.18 -0.39 -17.46
N GLY A 112 -11.33 -0.72 -16.48
CA GLY A 112 -11.71 -1.43 -15.25
C GLY A 112 -11.89 -2.94 -15.40
N ILE A 113 -11.61 -3.54 -16.57
CA ILE A 113 -11.65 -4.99 -16.74
C ILE A 113 -10.57 -5.65 -15.85
N SER A 114 -10.94 -6.78 -15.23
CA SER A 114 -10.03 -7.61 -14.45
C SER A 114 -8.97 -8.26 -15.36
N LEU A 115 -7.71 -7.86 -15.18
CA LEU A 115 -6.56 -8.45 -15.89
C LEU A 115 -6.26 -9.87 -15.39
N ASN A 116 -6.76 -10.21 -14.21
CA ASN A 116 -6.69 -11.55 -13.66
C ASN A 116 -7.50 -12.57 -14.50
N GLU A 117 -8.61 -12.12 -15.08
CA GLU A 117 -9.49 -12.94 -15.92
C GLU A 117 -9.16 -12.78 -17.41
N ASN A 118 -8.61 -11.63 -17.79
CA ASN A 118 -8.28 -11.27 -19.18
C ASN A 118 -6.82 -10.80 -19.28
N PRO A 119 -5.83 -11.71 -19.18
CA PRO A 119 -4.42 -11.34 -19.11
C PRO A 119 -3.89 -10.68 -20.39
N ASP A 120 -4.46 -11.00 -21.55
CA ASP A 120 -4.07 -10.43 -22.84
C ASP A 120 -4.76 -9.07 -23.13
N HIS A 121 -5.59 -8.58 -22.20
CA HIS A 121 -6.32 -7.33 -22.38
C HIS A 121 -5.37 -6.13 -22.36
N HIS A 122 -5.36 -5.38 -23.46
CA HIS A 122 -4.60 -4.15 -23.62
C HIS A 122 -5.40 -3.14 -24.42
N HIS A 123 -5.00 -1.88 -24.31
CA HIS A 123 -5.53 -0.79 -25.09
C HIS A 123 -4.37 -0.06 -25.76
N ASP A 124 -4.42 -0.01 -27.08
CA ASP A 124 -3.51 0.81 -27.86
C ASP A 124 -4.00 2.25 -27.85
N ALA A 125 -3.62 2.99 -26.81
CA ALA A 125 -3.90 4.42 -26.72
C ALA A 125 -2.70 5.20 -27.25
N VAL A 126 -2.82 5.77 -28.44
CA VAL A 126 -1.84 6.74 -28.93
C VAL A 126 -2.13 8.10 -28.30
N ASP A 127 -1.15 8.61 -27.57
CA ASP A 127 -1.21 9.93 -26.95
C ASP A 127 -1.41 11.01 -28.03
N ILE A 128 -2.38 11.88 -27.79
CA ILE A 128 -2.84 12.93 -28.71
C ILE A 128 -1.68 13.83 -29.18
N ARG A 129 -0.69 14.09 -28.30
CA ARG A 129 0.49 14.92 -28.64
C ARG A 129 1.35 14.26 -29.71
N TRP A 130 1.31 12.93 -29.78
CA TRP A 130 2.10 12.11 -30.69
C TRP A 130 1.27 11.57 -31.86
N ALA A 131 -0.02 11.89 -31.96
CA ALA A 131 -0.90 11.41 -33.03
C ALA A 131 -0.36 11.73 -34.44
N ALA A 132 0.27 12.90 -34.61
CA ALA A 132 0.87 13.30 -35.88
C ALA A 132 2.06 12.42 -36.32
N LEU A 133 2.68 11.65 -35.40
CA LEU A 133 3.78 10.74 -35.71
C LEU A 133 3.31 9.36 -36.17
N GLN A 134 2.02 9.02 -36.09
CA GLN A 134 1.53 7.71 -36.56
C GLN A 134 1.87 7.47 -38.04
N GLY A 135 1.78 8.51 -38.87
CA GLY A 135 2.13 8.42 -40.29
C GLY A 135 3.62 8.16 -40.57
N LEU A 136 4.51 8.29 -39.58
CA LEU A 136 5.93 7.97 -39.72
C LEU A 136 6.25 6.51 -39.37
N VAL A 137 5.41 5.85 -38.58
CA VAL A 137 5.59 4.42 -38.24
C VAL A 137 5.18 3.54 -39.42
N GLU A 138 4.14 3.93 -40.16
CA GLU A 138 3.68 3.24 -41.38
C GLU A 138 4.70 3.32 -42.53
N THR A 139 5.46 4.42 -42.62
CA THR A 139 6.46 4.60 -43.68
C THR A 139 7.76 3.82 -43.45
N GLY A 140 8.02 3.33 -42.23
CA GLY A 140 9.19 2.51 -41.91
C GLY A 140 9.02 1.00 -42.18
N GLN A 141 7.82 0.51 -42.47
CA GLN A 141 7.56 -0.91 -42.73
C GLN A 141 7.63 -1.31 -44.22
N VAL A 142 7.93 -0.37 -45.13
CA VAL A 142 7.91 -0.60 -46.59
C VAL A 142 9.26 -1.10 -47.15
N ASP A 143 10.35 -1.07 -46.39
CA ASP A 143 11.71 -1.30 -46.92
C ASP A 143 12.33 -2.70 -46.69
N GLU A 144 11.54 -3.76 -46.43
CA GLU A 144 12.09 -5.11 -46.18
C GLU A 144 11.64 -6.22 -47.16
N LYS A 145 11.16 -5.89 -48.37
CA LYS A 145 10.77 -6.93 -49.35
C LYS A 145 11.29 -6.84 -50.77
N ASP A 146 12.15 -5.87 -51.11
CA ASP A 146 12.75 -5.80 -52.45
C ASP A 146 14.27 -5.80 -52.40
N ASN A 147 14.87 -6.99 -52.24
CA ASN A 147 16.15 -7.33 -52.91
C ASN A 147 16.56 -8.79 -52.66
N VAL A 148 15.93 -9.71 -53.39
CA VAL A 148 16.62 -10.93 -53.84
C VAL A 148 16.17 -11.25 -55.26
N HIS A 149 16.80 -10.60 -56.25
CA HIS A 149 16.92 -11.17 -57.58
C HIS A 149 18.37 -11.06 -58.08
N ASP A 150 18.99 -12.23 -58.07
CA ASP A 150 19.90 -12.79 -59.06
C ASP A 150 21.28 -12.14 -59.29
N ALA A 151 22.31 -12.82 -58.79
CA ALA A 151 23.68 -12.69 -59.26
C ALA A 151 24.29 -14.10 -59.41
N GLY A 152 24.17 -14.65 -60.62
CA GLY A 152 24.89 -15.85 -61.08
C GLY A 152 25.76 -15.51 -62.29
N THR A 153 27.07 -15.48 -62.04
CA THR A 153 28.19 -15.07 -62.90
C THR A 153 28.44 -15.90 -64.17
N GLY A 154 28.99 -15.26 -65.22
CA GLY A 154 29.69 -15.93 -66.33
C GLY A 154 30.36 -14.92 -67.27
N VAL A 155 31.67 -15.07 -67.48
CA VAL A 155 32.62 -14.10 -68.05
C VAL A 155 32.90 -14.37 -69.55
N ASP A 156 33.31 -13.32 -70.26
CA ASP A 156 34.27 -13.28 -71.41
C ASP A 156 33.78 -13.57 -72.85
N GLU A 157 33.81 -12.55 -73.73
CA GLU A 157 34.80 -12.38 -74.83
C GLU A 157 34.33 -11.41 -75.95
N LYS A 158 35.27 -10.55 -76.40
CA LYS A 158 35.49 -9.78 -77.66
C LYS A 158 34.47 -9.96 -78.82
N GLN A 159 34.18 -9.00 -79.71
CA GLN A 159 35.02 -8.02 -80.42
C GLN A 159 34.14 -7.08 -81.28
N GLU A 160 34.68 -5.92 -81.67
CA GLU A 160 34.11 -4.97 -82.65
C GLU A 160 33.98 -5.55 -84.08
N LYS A 161 32.95 -5.04 -84.80
CA LYS A 161 32.66 -5.07 -86.26
C LYS A 161 32.20 -6.37 -86.91
#